data_AF-A0A2E1KDC7-F1
#
_entry.id   AF-A0A2E1KDC7-F1
#
_cell.length_a   1.000
_cell.length_b   1.000
_cell.length_c   1.000
_cell.angle_alpha   90.00
_cell.angle_beta   90.00
_cell.angle_gamma   90.00
#
_symmetry.space_group_name_H-M   'P 1'
#
loop_
_entity.id
_entity.type
_entity.pdbx_description
1 polymer ?
#
loop_
_entity_poly.entity_id
_entity_poly.type
_entity_poly.pdbx_seq_one_letter_code
_entity_poly.pdbx_strand_id
1 'polypeptide(L)'
;MLEYSLTLCMSCQRNIMKKALNKTESVIALGSNKPSEYGEPTELVERALEKLGHISESNMEVSSFFWTRAEGLEPGAAKFLNAVAIITLNDDWSPIGLLRTLKQIELELGRHKDYGPKIIVNAYYQPRPIDLDIITYGSVQIDIPGLVIPHERAWKRLFVLEPLAELRPKMTFPGSAKTVSELKQALLSC
;
A
#
# COMPACT_ATOMS: atom_id res chain seq x y z
N MET A 1 -47.32 -1.17 30.46
CA MET A 1 -46.22 -0.47 29.76
C MET A 1 -45.30 -1.54 29.21
N LEU A 2 -45.20 -1.62 27.89
CA LEU A 2 -44.63 -2.75 27.14
C LEU A 2 -43.11 -2.83 27.25
N GLU A 3 -42.59 -3.99 27.69
CA GLU A 3 -41.20 -4.41 27.53
C GLU A 3 -40.94 -4.70 26.04
N TYR A 4 -40.10 -3.89 25.39
CA TYR A 4 -39.60 -4.20 24.05
C TYR A 4 -38.36 -5.08 24.16
N SER A 5 -38.60 -6.40 24.20
CA SER A 5 -37.57 -7.41 23.96
C SER A 5 -37.17 -7.39 22.47
N LEU A 6 -36.05 -6.74 22.16
CA LEU A 6 -35.36 -6.89 20.88
C LEU A 6 -34.61 -8.22 20.84
N THR A 7 -35.36 -9.33 20.77
CA THR A 7 -34.78 -10.64 20.45
C THR A 7 -34.55 -10.68 18.95
N LEU A 8 -33.44 -10.11 18.47
CA LEU A 8 -32.98 -10.37 17.11
C LEU A 8 -32.69 -11.87 16.99
N CYS A 9 -33.35 -12.54 16.05
CA CYS A 9 -33.18 -13.97 15.79
C CYS A 9 -31.69 -14.34 15.69
N MET A 10 -31.26 -15.42 16.36
CA MET A 10 -29.86 -15.89 16.35
C MET A 10 -29.31 -16.19 14.95
N SER A 11 -30.18 -16.41 13.95
CA SER A 11 -29.78 -16.56 12.54
C SER A 11 -29.53 -15.21 11.86
N CYS A 12 -30.27 -14.17 12.24
CA CYS A 12 -30.07 -12.78 11.80
C CYS A 12 -28.79 -12.19 12.42
N GLN A 13 -28.55 -12.42 13.71
CA GLN A 13 -27.27 -12.07 14.36
C GLN A 13 -26.10 -12.82 13.73
N ARG A 14 -26.25 -14.12 13.40
CA ARG A 14 -25.21 -14.87 12.69
C ARG A 14 -24.95 -14.37 11.27
N ASN A 15 -25.95 -13.90 10.54
CA ASN A 15 -25.76 -13.33 9.21
C ASN A 15 -25.18 -11.91 9.25
N ILE A 16 -25.55 -11.08 10.24
CA ILE A 16 -24.94 -9.77 10.48
C ILE A 16 -23.48 -9.94 10.93
N MET A 17 -23.19 -10.91 11.80
CA MET A 17 -21.83 -11.26 12.23
C MET A 17 -21.02 -11.90 11.08
N LYS A 18 -21.60 -12.78 10.26
CA LYS A 18 -20.92 -13.34 9.08
C LYS A 18 -20.62 -12.30 8.00
N LYS A 19 -21.45 -11.26 7.87
CA LYS A 19 -21.19 -10.09 7.01
C LYS A 19 -20.17 -9.12 7.63
N ALA A 20 -19.82 -9.31 8.91
CA ALA A 20 -18.81 -8.54 9.63
C ALA A 20 -17.44 -9.26 9.71
N LEU A 21 -17.23 -10.34 8.93
CA LEU A 21 -16.11 -11.26 9.13
C LEU A 21 -15.17 -11.46 7.94
N ASN A 22 -15.39 -10.82 6.79
CA ASN A 22 -14.42 -10.87 5.70
C ASN A 22 -13.48 -9.66 5.81
N LYS A 23 -12.46 -9.83 6.65
CA LYS A 23 -11.34 -8.90 6.69
C LYS A 23 -10.42 -9.16 5.50
N THR A 24 -10.01 -8.10 4.81
CA THR A 24 -9.11 -8.18 3.67
C THR A 24 -7.77 -7.53 4.02
N GLU A 25 -6.69 -8.30 3.99
CA GLU A 25 -5.34 -7.73 4.08
C GLU A 25 -4.95 -7.06 2.75
N SER A 26 -4.35 -5.88 2.82
CA SER A 26 -3.76 -5.19 1.68
C SER A 26 -2.32 -4.80 1.99
N VAL A 27 -1.42 -5.09 1.04
CA VAL A 27 -0.02 -4.69 1.11
C VAL A 27 0.12 -3.35 0.39
N ILE A 28 0.60 -2.33 1.09
CA ILE A 28 0.84 -0.98 0.56
C ILE A 28 2.35 -0.72 0.56
N ALA A 29 2.90 -0.33 -0.58
CA ALA A 29 4.26 0.19 -0.64
C ALA A 29 4.24 1.71 -0.50
N LEU A 30 5.18 2.24 0.26
CA LEU A 30 5.39 3.66 0.51
C LEU A 30 6.77 4.07 0.01
N GLY A 31 6.88 5.26 -0.58
CA GLY A 31 8.17 5.81 -1.02
C GLY A 31 8.22 7.34 -0.99
N SER A 32 9.30 7.91 -0.47
CA SER A 32 9.54 9.36 -0.48
C SER A 32 10.99 9.70 -0.83
N ASN A 33 11.22 10.72 -1.67
CA ASN A 33 12.58 11.21 -1.97
C ASN A 33 12.68 12.73 -2.10
N LYS A 34 11.63 13.46 -1.74
CA LYS A 34 11.58 14.91 -1.83
C LYS A 34 10.89 15.45 -0.56
N PRO A 35 11.39 16.51 0.07
CA PRO A 35 10.63 17.17 1.14
C PRO A 35 9.37 17.86 0.59
N SER A 36 8.42 18.12 1.48
CA SER A 36 7.29 19.03 1.24
C SER A 36 7.11 19.98 2.42
N GLU A 37 6.08 20.83 2.37
CA GLU A 37 5.72 21.68 3.52
C GLU A 37 5.33 20.89 4.79
N TYR A 38 5.13 19.58 4.66
CA TYR A 38 4.75 18.68 5.76
C TYR A 38 5.94 17.88 6.33
N GLY A 39 7.15 18.09 5.82
CA GLY A 39 8.38 17.54 6.40
C GLY A 39 9.35 16.93 5.38
N GLU A 40 10.42 16.37 5.93
CA GLU A 40 11.43 15.57 5.23
C GLU A 40 10.90 14.16 4.92
N PRO A 41 11.55 13.40 4.00
CA PRO A 41 11.06 12.08 3.59
C PRO A 41 10.70 11.10 4.71
N THR A 42 11.46 11.07 5.80
CA THR A 42 11.16 10.24 6.98
C THR A 42 9.84 10.66 7.63
N GLU A 43 9.65 11.96 7.87
CA GLU A 43 8.43 12.51 8.48
C GLU A 43 7.21 12.29 7.57
N LEU A 44 7.40 12.39 6.25
CA LEU A 44 6.32 12.14 5.28
C LEU A 44 5.89 10.67 5.27
N VAL A 45 6.84 9.73 5.35
CA VAL A 45 6.54 8.30 5.46
C VAL A 45 5.84 8.01 6.79
N GLU A 46 6.32 8.55 7.91
CA GLU A 46 5.69 8.38 9.24
C GLU A 46 4.26 8.91 9.28
N ARG A 47 4.01 10.11 8.72
CA ARG A 47 2.64 10.67 8.61
C ARG A 47 1.74 9.85 7.71
N ALA A 48 2.27 9.29 6.62
CA ALA A 48 1.51 8.40 5.75
C ALA A 48 1.12 7.11 6.50
N LEU A 49 2.03 6.54 7.28
CA LEU A 49 1.78 5.37 8.12
C LEU A 49 0.75 5.65 9.22
N GLU A 50 0.79 6.83 9.86
CA GLU A 50 -0.23 7.25 10.82
C GLU A 50 -1.63 7.26 10.17
N LYS A 51 -1.74 7.87 8.98
CA LYS A 51 -3.00 7.91 8.20
C LYS A 51 -3.47 6.52 7.78
N LEU A 52 -2.57 5.63 7.37
CA LEU A 52 -2.90 4.22 7.08
C LEU A 52 -3.36 3.47 8.34
N GLY A 53 -2.76 3.77 9.49
CA GLY A 53 -3.15 3.21 10.79
C GLY A 53 -4.59 3.57 11.16
N HIS A 54 -5.07 4.77 10.82
CA HIS A 54 -6.48 5.16 11.01
C HIS A 54 -7.47 4.44 10.09
N ILE A 55 -6.99 3.90 8.97
CA ILE A 55 -7.82 3.16 8.00
C ILE A 55 -7.86 1.66 8.34
N SER A 56 -6.81 1.13 8.98
CA SER A 56 -6.68 -0.28 9.31
C SER A 56 -7.61 -0.68 10.47
N GLU A 57 -8.40 -1.72 10.28
CA GLU A 57 -9.31 -2.34 11.25
C GLU A 57 -8.58 -3.10 12.38
N SER A 58 -7.30 -3.35 12.20
CA SER A 58 -6.43 -4.00 13.19
C SER A 58 -5.09 -3.30 13.23
N ASN A 59 -4.24 -3.69 14.19
CA ASN A 59 -2.85 -3.26 14.23
C ASN A 59 -2.21 -3.51 12.86
N MET A 60 -1.68 -2.42 12.29
CA MET A 60 -0.95 -2.42 11.03
C MET A 60 0.46 -2.97 11.28
N GLU A 61 0.94 -3.83 10.39
CA GLU A 61 2.34 -4.24 10.37
C GLU A 61 3.13 -3.34 9.42
N VAL A 62 4.33 -2.92 9.81
CA VAL A 62 5.17 -2.01 9.03
C VAL A 62 6.59 -2.55 9.02
N SER A 63 7.23 -2.54 7.85
CA SER A 63 8.63 -2.93 7.71
C SER A 63 9.56 -1.89 8.31
N SER A 64 10.85 -2.22 8.40
CA SER A 64 11.89 -1.21 8.52
C SER A 64 11.87 -0.24 7.33
N PHE A 65 12.56 0.89 7.47
CA PHE A 65 12.72 1.86 6.38
C PHE A 65 14.00 1.60 5.60
N PHE A 66 13.89 1.61 4.27
CA PHE A 66 14.99 1.27 3.36
C PHE A 66 15.33 2.44 2.45
N TRP A 67 16.54 2.96 2.57
CA TRP A 67 17.08 3.93 1.63
C TRP A 67 17.58 3.22 0.37
N THR A 68 16.89 3.43 -0.76
CA THR A 68 17.25 2.82 -2.04
C THR A 68 17.58 3.87 -3.09
N ARG A 69 18.36 3.46 -4.11
CA ARG A 69 18.56 4.31 -5.29
C ARG A 69 17.22 4.57 -5.98
N ALA A 70 17.06 5.76 -6.53
CA ALA A 70 15.90 6.09 -7.32
C ALA A 70 15.91 5.30 -8.64
N GLU A 71 14.84 4.55 -8.91
CA GLU A 71 14.65 3.83 -10.17
C GLU A 71 13.77 4.65 -11.12
N GLY A 72 14.27 4.92 -12.33
CA GLY A 72 13.53 5.64 -13.37
C GLY A 72 13.47 7.16 -13.18
N LEU A 73 14.25 7.73 -12.26
CA LEU A 73 14.50 9.17 -12.15
C LEU A 73 15.82 9.53 -12.85
N GLU A 74 16.08 10.82 -13.03
CA GLU A 74 17.33 11.32 -13.59
C GLU A 74 18.56 10.80 -12.80
N PRO A 75 19.69 10.52 -13.48
CA PRO A 75 20.93 10.17 -12.81
C PRO A 75 21.33 11.21 -11.74
N GLY A 76 21.64 10.73 -10.54
CA GLY A 76 21.99 11.59 -9.40
C GLY A 76 20.80 12.07 -8.56
N ALA A 77 19.57 11.67 -8.90
CA ALA A 77 18.40 11.93 -8.05
C ALA A 77 18.59 11.39 -6.62
N ALA A 78 18.00 12.10 -5.65
CA ALA A 78 18.00 11.71 -4.25
C ALA A 78 17.44 10.29 -4.07
N LYS A 79 18.02 9.55 -3.12
CA LYS A 79 17.56 8.22 -2.73
C LYS A 79 16.12 8.29 -2.24
N PHE A 80 15.36 7.22 -2.49
CA PHE A 80 14.05 7.04 -1.88
C PHE A 80 14.18 6.37 -0.52
N LEU A 81 13.43 6.86 0.46
CA LEU A 81 13.06 6.11 1.64
C LEU A 81 11.83 5.28 1.30
N ASN A 82 11.93 3.95 1.37
CA ASN A 82 10.83 3.04 1.07
C ASN A 82 10.46 2.20 2.29
N ALA A 83 9.18 1.84 2.38
CA ALA A 83 8.66 0.92 3.38
C ALA A 83 7.46 0.15 2.80
N VAL A 84 7.07 -0.91 3.49
CA VAL A 84 5.82 -1.63 3.22
C VAL A 84 4.98 -1.66 4.49
N ALA A 85 3.68 -1.42 4.32
CA ALA A 85 2.68 -1.60 5.36
C ALA A 85 1.67 -2.68 4.96
N ILE A 86 1.25 -3.50 5.91
CA ILE A 86 0.14 -4.44 5.76
C ILE A 86 -1.01 -3.93 6.62
N ILE A 87 -2.10 -3.54 5.97
CA ILE A 87 -3.32 -3.05 6.61
C ILE A 87 -4.43 -4.07 6.46
N THR A 88 -5.35 -4.09 7.42
CA THR A 88 -6.54 -4.92 7.38
C THR A 88 -7.76 -4.06 7.16
N LEU A 89 -8.58 -4.40 6.17
CA LEU A 89 -9.75 -3.63 5.77
C LEU A 89 -11.03 -4.45 5.99
N ASN A 90 -12.12 -3.79 6.33
CA ASN A 90 -13.45 -4.39 6.38
C ASN A 90 -14.09 -4.43 4.97
N ASP A 91 -15.30 -5.01 4.88
CA ASP A 91 -16.04 -5.17 3.63
C ASP A 91 -16.55 -3.85 3.00
N ASP A 92 -16.51 -2.72 3.73
CA ASP A 92 -16.87 -1.41 3.19
C ASP A 92 -15.79 -0.84 2.27
N TRP A 93 -14.57 -1.39 2.34
CA TRP A 93 -13.48 -1.01 1.46
C TRP A 93 -13.55 -1.80 0.14
N SER A 94 -13.47 -1.04 -0.96
CA SER A 94 -13.18 -1.59 -2.28
C SER A 94 -11.76 -1.21 -2.69
N PRO A 95 -11.12 -1.94 -3.62
CA PRO A 95 -9.81 -1.56 -4.15
C PRO A 95 -9.76 -0.14 -4.72
N ILE A 96 -10.85 0.30 -5.36
CA ILE A 96 -10.98 1.66 -5.89
C ILE A 96 -11.13 2.68 -4.75
N GLY A 97 -11.91 2.36 -3.71
CA GLY A 97 -12.04 3.17 -2.51
C GLY A 97 -10.69 3.38 -1.83
N LEU A 98 -9.93 2.29 -1.65
CA LEU A 98 -8.57 2.33 -1.12
C LEU A 98 -7.66 3.20 -1.98
N LEU A 99 -7.64 3.00 -3.30
CA LEU A 99 -6.84 3.82 -4.22
C LEU A 99 -7.15 5.31 -4.07
N ARG A 100 -8.44 5.69 -4.04
CA ARG A 100 -8.84 7.09 -3.86
C ARG A 100 -8.34 7.67 -2.54
N THR A 101 -8.43 6.90 -1.46
CA THR A 101 -7.92 7.31 -0.16
C THR A 101 -6.41 7.45 -0.14
N LEU A 102 -5.65 6.53 -0.74
CA LEU A 102 -4.19 6.67 -0.87
C LEU A 102 -3.81 7.93 -1.65
N LYS A 103 -4.51 8.22 -2.75
CA LYS A 103 -4.27 9.46 -3.52
C LYS A 103 -4.66 10.72 -2.76
N GLN A 104 -5.67 10.64 -1.88
CA GLN A 104 -6.00 11.73 -0.97
C GLN A 104 -4.89 11.95 0.08
N ILE A 105 -4.35 10.88 0.67
CA ILE A 105 -3.20 10.96 1.58
C ILE A 105 -1.99 11.58 0.88
N GLU A 106 -1.69 11.16 -0.35
CA GLU A 106 -0.60 11.75 -1.14
C GLU A 106 -0.78 13.27 -1.33
N LEU A 107 -2.00 13.71 -1.65
CA LEU A 107 -2.34 15.13 -1.81
C LEU A 107 -2.16 15.91 -0.51
N GLU A 108 -2.61 15.35 0.62
CA GLU A 108 -2.49 15.96 1.95
C GLU A 108 -1.04 16.06 2.45
N LEU A 109 -0.13 15.27 1.89
CA LEU A 109 1.30 15.27 2.23
C LEU A 109 2.15 16.01 1.18
N GLY A 110 1.52 16.80 0.31
CA GLY A 110 2.19 17.75 -0.56
C GLY A 110 2.39 17.29 -2.01
N ARG A 111 1.81 16.15 -2.41
CA ARG A 111 1.83 15.71 -3.82
C ARG A 111 0.67 16.34 -4.60
N HIS A 112 0.72 17.65 -4.81
CA HIS A 112 -0.30 18.42 -5.53
C HIS A 112 -0.35 18.12 -7.05
N LYS A 113 -1.35 18.65 -7.76
CA LYS A 113 -1.65 18.36 -9.19
C LYS A 113 -0.50 18.62 -10.16
N ASP A 114 0.45 19.49 -9.81
CA ASP A 114 1.70 19.69 -10.56
C ASP A 114 2.66 18.48 -10.46
N TYR A 115 2.26 17.45 -9.72
CA TYR A 115 2.89 16.13 -9.55
C TYR A 115 1.95 14.98 -9.97
N GLY A 116 1.06 15.24 -10.94
CA GLY A 116 0.09 14.29 -11.53
C GLY A 116 0.67 12.91 -11.91
N PRO A 117 -0.16 11.96 -12.41
CA PRO A 117 0.22 10.56 -12.59
C PRO A 117 1.57 10.48 -13.28
N LYS A 118 2.51 9.83 -12.59
CA LYS A 118 3.95 9.89 -12.80
C LYS A 118 4.40 10.85 -13.91
N ILE A 119 4.53 12.15 -13.58
CA ILE A 119 5.05 13.11 -14.56
C ILE A 119 6.41 12.63 -15.05
N ILE A 120 6.48 12.49 -16.37
CA ILE A 120 7.70 12.15 -17.09
C ILE A 120 8.19 13.44 -17.75
N VAL A 121 9.36 13.91 -17.33
CA VAL A 121 10.09 14.99 -17.99
C VAL A 121 11.37 14.39 -18.53
N ASN A 122 11.68 14.61 -19.81
CA ASN A 122 12.88 14.05 -20.45
C ASN A 122 13.03 12.52 -20.30
N ALA A 123 11.93 11.77 -20.37
CA ALA A 123 11.87 10.32 -20.13
C ALA A 123 12.13 9.86 -18.68
N TYR A 124 12.21 10.77 -17.70
CA TYR A 124 12.40 10.45 -16.29
C TYR A 124 11.19 10.81 -15.44
N TYR A 125 10.87 9.94 -14.49
CA TYR A 125 9.93 10.26 -13.43
C TYR A 125 10.43 11.44 -12.59
N GLN A 126 9.50 12.24 -12.07
CA GLN A 126 9.83 13.31 -11.14
C GLN A 126 9.97 12.80 -9.68
N PRO A 127 10.82 13.46 -8.86
CA PRO A 127 10.85 13.26 -7.41
C PRO A 127 9.49 13.50 -6.76
N ARG A 128 9.21 12.80 -5.66
CA ARG A 128 7.89 12.77 -5.01
C ARG A 128 8.01 13.01 -3.50
N PRO A 129 7.15 13.87 -2.93
CA PRO A 129 6.96 13.93 -1.49
C PRO A 129 6.57 12.60 -0.88
N ILE A 130 5.60 11.91 -1.47
CA ILE A 130 5.18 10.57 -1.06
C ILE A 130 4.52 9.85 -2.25
N ASP A 131 4.74 8.54 -2.35
CA ASP A 131 4.10 7.62 -3.30
C ASP A 131 3.55 6.42 -2.53
N LEU A 132 2.26 6.16 -2.70
CA LEU A 132 1.51 5.08 -2.07
C LEU A 132 0.92 4.19 -3.18
N ASP A 133 1.40 2.96 -3.24
CA ASP A 133 1.01 1.96 -4.24
C ASP A 133 0.35 0.75 -3.56
N ILE A 134 -0.82 0.33 -4.05
CA ILE A 134 -1.45 -0.93 -3.64
C ILE A 134 -0.71 -2.07 -4.33
N ILE A 135 -0.03 -2.91 -3.56
CA ILE A 135 0.71 -4.08 -4.08
C ILE A 135 -0.22 -5.27 -4.20
N THR A 136 -1.02 -5.56 -3.18
CA THR A 136 -2.06 -6.60 -3.17
C THR A 136 -3.30 -6.11 -2.43
N TYR A 137 -4.44 -6.73 -2.74
CA TYR A 137 -5.71 -6.53 -2.02
C TYR A 137 -6.39 -7.88 -1.87
N GLY A 138 -6.17 -8.55 -0.74
CA GLY A 138 -6.58 -9.95 -0.55
C GLY A 138 -6.11 -10.83 -1.70
N SER A 139 -7.03 -11.63 -2.23
CA SER A 139 -6.85 -12.46 -3.43
C SER A 139 -7.36 -11.80 -4.72
N VAL A 140 -7.73 -10.52 -4.68
CA VAL A 140 -8.35 -9.83 -5.81
C VAL A 140 -7.36 -9.66 -6.95
N GLN A 141 -7.84 -9.94 -8.18
CA GLN A 141 -7.17 -9.60 -9.43
C GLN A 141 -8.01 -8.55 -10.15
N ILE A 142 -7.40 -7.40 -10.43
CA ILE A 142 -8.02 -6.29 -11.14
C ILE A 142 -7.05 -5.82 -12.22
N ASP A 143 -7.58 -5.63 -13.42
CA ASP A 143 -6.91 -4.98 -14.54
C ASP A 143 -7.90 -4.01 -15.18
N ILE A 144 -7.90 -2.77 -14.70
CA ILE A 144 -8.74 -1.69 -15.23
C ILE A 144 -7.89 -0.43 -15.42
N PRO A 145 -8.31 0.51 -16.28
CA PRO A 145 -7.60 1.77 -16.46
C PRO A 145 -7.33 2.48 -15.12
N GLY A 146 -6.06 2.65 -14.78
CA GLY A 146 -5.62 3.34 -13.56
C GLY A 146 -5.47 2.48 -12.30
N LEU A 147 -5.82 1.18 -12.33
CA LEU A 147 -5.61 0.27 -11.21
C LEU A 147 -5.34 -1.16 -11.69
N VAL A 148 -4.16 -1.68 -11.36
CA VAL A 148 -3.78 -3.07 -11.59
C VAL A 148 -3.38 -3.70 -10.26
N ILE A 149 -4.06 -4.79 -9.87
CA ILE A 149 -3.80 -5.55 -8.65
C ILE A 149 -3.70 -7.03 -9.02
N PRO A 150 -2.66 -7.76 -8.57
CA PRO A 150 -1.46 -7.26 -7.89
C PRO A 150 -0.69 -6.26 -8.73
N HIS A 151 0.07 -5.37 -8.10
CA HIS A 151 0.82 -4.36 -8.83
C HIS A 151 1.82 -5.02 -9.79
N GLU A 152 1.61 -4.83 -11.09
CA GLU A 152 2.27 -5.51 -12.21
C GLU A 152 3.81 -5.54 -12.18
N ARG A 153 4.43 -4.55 -11.54
CA ARG A 153 5.90 -4.41 -11.45
C ARG A 153 6.47 -4.63 -10.06
N ALA A 154 5.64 -4.90 -9.05
CA ALA A 154 6.09 -4.99 -7.66
C ALA A 154 7.09 -6.14 -7.45
N TRP A 155 6.81 -7.29 -8.04
CA TRP A 155 7.68 -8.47 -8.03
C TRP A 155 9.01 -8.30 -8.79
N LYS A 156 9.23 -7.16 -9.46
CA LYS A 156 10.48 -6.84 -10.17
C LYS A 156 11.27 -5.72 -9.48
N ARG A 157 10.86 -5.28 -8.29
CA ARG A 157 11.41 -4.11 -7.60
C ARG A 157 11.94 -4.49 -6.23
N LEU A 158 13.26 -4.41 -6.05
CA LEU A 158 13.89 -4.71 -4.77
C LEU A 158 13.42 -3.79 -3.65
N PHE A 159 13.17 -2.51 -3.94
CA PHE A 159 12.65 -1.57 -2.93
C PHE A 159 11.23 -1.89 -2.45
N VAL A 160 10.51 -2.81 -3.11
CA VAL A 160 9.24 -3.38 -2.62
C VAL A 160 9.48 -4.72 -1.96
N LEU A 161 10.25 -5.61 -2.61
CA LEU A 161 10.46 -6.97 -2.13
C LEU A 161 11.32 -7.07 -0.88
N GLU A 162 12.30 -6.18 -0.68
CA GLU A 162 13.15 -6.14 0.51
C GLU A 162 12.32 -5.87 1.78
N PRO A 163 11.55 -4.75 1.88
CA PRO A 163 10.66 -4.53 3.02
C PRO A 163 9.52 -5.56 3.13
N LEU A 164 8.96 -6.04 2.01
CA LEU A 164 7.91 -7.08 2.08
C LEU A 164 8.46 -8.42 2.59
N ALA A 165 9.71 -8.77 2.27
CA ALA A 165 10.35 -9.99 2.76
C ALA A 165 10.61 -9.96 4.27
N GLU A 166 10.74 -8.77 4.87
CA GLU A 166 10.84 -8.60 6.33
C GLU A 166 9.55 -9.05 7.02
N LEU A 167 8.39 -8.69 6.47
CA LEU A 167 7.07 -8.96 7.06
C LEU A 167 6.49 -10.32 6.65
N ARG A 168 6.66 -10.72 5.38
CA ARG A 168 5.98 -11.86 4.76
C ARG A 168 6.91 -12.63 3.79
N PRO A 169 8.06 -13.16 4.25
CA PRO A 169 9.05 -13.80 3.37
C PRO A 169 8.49 -15.02 2.61
N LYS A 170 7.58 -15.77 3.25
CA LYS A 170 6.98 -17.00 2.72
C LYS A 170 5.68 -16.78 1.94
N MET A 171 5.20 -15.54 1.84
CA MET A 171 4.00 -15.25 1.06
C MET A 171 4.28 -15.53 -0.41
N THR A 172 3.41 -16.30 -1.06
CA THR A 172 3.45 -16.47 -2.51
C THR A 172 2.94 -15.18 -3.14
N PHE A 173 3.76 -14.52 -3.97
CA PHE A 173 3.34 -13.27 -4.58
C PHE A 173 2.22 -13.56 -5.59
N PRO A 174 1.04 -12.91 -5.52
CA PRO A 174 -0.05 -13.31 -6.40
C PRO A 174 0.30 -13.06 -7.87
N GLY A 175 -0.02 -14.02 -8.74
CA GLY A 175 0.45 -14.03 -10.13
C GLY A 175 1.85 -14.64 -10.34
N SER A 176 2.51 -15.10 -9.28
CA SER A 176 3.79 -15.83 -9.33
C SER A 176 3.68 -17.16 -8.56
N ALA A 177 4.42 -18.18 -8.99
CA ALA A 177 4.60 -19.42 -8.22
C ALA A 177 5.68 -19.30 -7.13
N LYS A 178 6.37 -18.15 -7.07
CA LYS A 178 7.48 -17.90 -6.16
C LYS A 178 7.03 -17.09 -4.94
N THR A 179 7.66 -17.38 -3.82
CA THR A 179 7.58 -16.59 -2.59
C THR A 179 8.25 -15.23 -2.73
N VAL A 180 7.91 -14.29 -1.87
CA VAL A 180 8.55 -12.97 -1.79
C VAL A 180 10.08 -13.12 -1.62
N SER A 181 10.55 -14.02 -0.75
CA SER A 181 11.99 -14.25 -0.58
C SER A 181 12.67 -14.81 -1.82
N GLU A 182 12.05 -15.75 -2.53
CA GLU A 182 12.60 -16.29 -3.78
C GLU A 182 12.66 -15.24 -4.90
N LEU A 183 11.64 -14.38 -4.99
CA LEU A 183 11.65 -13.25 -5.91
C LEU A 183 12.76 -12.26 -5.57
N LYS A 184 12.92 -11.92 -4.28
CA LYS A 184 13.98 -11.04 -3.81
C LYS A 184 15.36 -11.60 -4.16
N GLN A 185 15.61 -12.87 -3.84
CA GLN A 185 16.89 -13.53 -4.11
C GLN A 185 17.20 -13.58 -5.60
N ALA A 186 16.19 -13.82 -6.44
CA ALA A 186 16.35 -13.81 -7.90
C ALA A 186 16.79 -12.44 -8.42
N LEU A 187 16.31 -11.33 -7.86
CA LEU A 187 16.74 -9.98 -8.25
C LEU A 187 18.14 -9.62 -7.75
N LEU A 188 18.60 -10.18 -6.63
CA LEU A 188 19.95 -9.96 -6.10
C LEU A 188 21.03 -10.76 -6.84
N SER A 189 20.62 -11.78 -7.60
CA SER A 189 21.52 -12.70 -8.31
C SER A 189 21.69 -12.35 -9.80
N CYS A 190 21.08 -11.25 -10.25
CA CYS A 190 21.16 -10.70 -11.61
C CYS A 190 22.13 -9.52 -11.65
#